data_AF-A0A836X124-F1
#
_entry.id   AF-A0A836X124-F1
#
_cell.length_a   1.000
_cell.length_b   1.000
_cell.length_c   1.000
_cell.angle_alpha   90.00
_cell.angle_beta   90.00
_cell.angle_gamma   90.00
#
_symmetry.space_group_name_H-M   'P 1'
#
loop_
_entity.id
_entity.type
_entity.pdbx_description
1 polymer ?
#
loop_
_entity_poly.entity_id
_entity_poly.type
_entity_poly.pdbx_seq_one_letter_code
_entity_poly.pdbx_strand_id
1 'polypeptide(L)'
;MSKYDGKSFTHFTEKEGLSHNNVLSILEDKSGNVWFSTESGLSHFVHSESDVTNPKYDKKVTIRTFEKNDGLKGMDFYPNSVCLDSKNQLWWGSGKSLTMLDMNLFALTAKPPVVNLHRVEIDEQFIDYRLIKDSSTNDIAFSGVKEYKNYPLNLELPYQKNHLTFHFTAIDWNAPHKIQYSYLMDGLNTKWSRPSNEAKADYRNLPYGTYTFKLIAIGSSGEWSEPFEYEFTIHAPWWHTWRARTGYAVAVLLLILGFVRSRTAKLKARQKELEEEVVIATKEIREQKKVVELAHKEITDSINYAERIQRSFLATDELLNNNLNDYFVFFKPKDVVSGDFYWAGKLKNGNFAMVNADSTGHGVPGAIMSILNISSIEEAVKEGSTAPQEIFNKTRKFIIERLKKDGSPEGGKDGMDASIICFDFEKNKFTYTAAQNPIWIIRDGELIEIKPERMPISKHDKENIPFVGGEFEMQKDDQIYTLTDGFHDQFGGPKGKKFMIKKMREYVLSISNLTMEEQHQKINKTFTNWKGEMEQVDDVCVIGVRI
;
A
#
# COMPACT_ATOMS: atom_id res chain seq x y z
N MET A 1 -12.90 30.79 -68.91
CA MET A 1 -14.00 31.61 -69.49
C MET A 1 -14.82 32.20 -68.34
N SER A 2 -15.31 33.44 -68.46
CA SER A 2 -16.15 34.08 -67.43
C SER A 2 -17.49 34.49 -68.03
N LYS A 3 -18.61 34.06 -67.43
CA LYS A 3 -19.95 34.51 -67.79
C LYS A 3 -20.40 35.59 -66.81
N TYR A 4 -20.87 36.72 -67.33
CA TYR A 4 -21.50 37.76 -66.52
C TYR A 4 -23.02 37.74 -66.73
N ASP A 5 -23.78 37.61 -65.65
CA ASP A 5 -25.25 37.57 -65.70
C ASP A 5 -25.90 38.94 -65.42
N GLY A 6 -25.11 40.01 -65.40
CA GLY A 6 -25.56 41.35 -65.00
C GLY A 6 -25.40 41.65 -63.50
N LYS A 7 -25.03 40.66 -62.66
CA LYS A 7 -24.81 40.82 -61.22
C LYS A 7 -23.51 40.22 -60.71
N SER A 8 -23.12 39.05 -61.23
CA SER A 8 -21.95 38.29 -60.78
C SER A 8 -21.21 37.64 -61.95
N PHE A 9 -19.92 37.38 -61.76
CA PHE A 9 -19.11 36.61 -62.71
C PHE A 9 -19.04 35.15 -62.27
N THR A 10 -19.37 34.23 -63.16
CA THR A 10 -19.13 32.79 -62.99
C THR A 10 -17.94 32.38 -63.85
N HIS A 11 -16.92 31.78 -63.24
CA HIS A 11 -15.74 31.27 -63.93
C HIS A 11 -15.92 29.80 -64.30
N PHE A 12 -15.72 29.48 -65.57
CA PHE A 12 -15.66 28.12 -66.09
C PHE A 12 -14.21 27.82 -66.50
N THR A 13 -13.62 26.85 -65.82
CA THR A 13 -12.27 26.31 -66.02
C THR A 13 -12.37 24.85 -66.46
N GLU A 14 -11.22 24.20 -66.65
CA GLU A 14 -11.14 22.75 -66.87
C GLU A 14 -11.86 21.93 -65.78
N LYS A 15 -11.92 22.45 -64.54
CA LYS A 15 -12.64 21.78 -63.43
C LYS A 15 -14.15 21.74 -63.64
N GLU A 16 -14.71 22.72 -64.33
CA GLU A 16 -16.13 22.81 -64.65
C GLU A 16 -16.46 22.18 -66.01
N GLY A 17 -15.48 21.52 -66.66
CA GLY A 17 -15.67 20.76 -67.89
C GLY A 17 -15.26 21.46 -69.18
N LEU A 18 -14.51 22.58 -69.12
CA LEU A 18 -13.93 23.21 -70.31
C LEU A 18 -12.74 22.39 -70.84
N SER A 19 -12.55 22.31 -72.17
CA SER A 19 -11.45 21.52 -72.75
C SER A 19 -10.05 22.08 -72.46
N HIS A 20 -9.92 23.40 -72.30
CA HIS A 20 -8.70 24.07 -71.81
C HIS A 20 -9.06 25.46 -71.27
N ASN A 21 -8.30 25.95 -70.30
CA ASN A 21 -8.55 27.28 -69.72
C ASN A 21 -8.36 28.45 -70.71
N ASN A 22 -7.52 28.27 -71.73
CA ASN A 22 -7.29 29.28 -72.76
C ASN A 22 -8.31 29.17 -73.90
N VAL A 23 -9.14 30.21 -74.06
CA VAL A 23 -10.20 30.30 -75.09
C VAL A 23 -9.71 31.20 -76.22
N LEU A 24 -9.76 30.67 -77.45
CA LEU A 24 -9.21 31.30 -78.65
C LEU A 24 -10.26 32.03 -79.49
N SER A 25 -11.48 31.48 -79.54
CA SER A 25 -12.61 32.07 -80.27
C SER A 25 -13.92 31.69 -79.59
N ILE A 26 -14.92 32.56 -79.71
CA ILE A 26 -16.26 32.38 -79.16
C ILE A 26 -17.27 32.67 -80.27
N LEU A 27 -18.28 31.81 -80.42
CA LEU A 27 -19.36 32.01 -81.38
C LEU A 27 -20.68 31.48 -80.81
N GLU A 28 -21.76 32.23 -80.98
CA GLU A 28 -23.11 31.81 -80.63
C GLU A 28 -23.80 31.20 -81.85
N ASP A 29 -24.48 30.06 -81.67
CA ASP A 29 -25.28 29.43 -82.71
C ASP A 29 -26.69 30.05 -82.81
N LYS A 30 -27.46 29.68 -83.84
CA LYS A 30 -28.83 30.20 -84.02
C LYS A 30 -29.81 29.77 -82.93
N SER A 31 -29.45 28.79 -82.10
CA SER A 31 -30.24 28.26 -81.02
C SER A 31 -29.87 28.86 -79.66
N GLY A 32 -28.97 29.85 -79.62
CA GLY A 32 -28.51 30.51 -78.39
C GLY A 32 -27.49 29.70 -77.58
N ASN A 33 -26.95 28.60 -78.12
CA ASN A 33 -25.83 27.90 -77.50
C ASN A 33 -24.51 28.54 -77.90
N VAL A 34 -23.52 28.46 -77.02
CA VAL A 34 -22.22 29.09 -77.24
C VAL A 34 -21.17 28.03 -77.51
N TRP A 35 -20.38 28.24 -78.56
CA TRP A 35 -19.26 27.41 -78.91
C TRP A 35 -17.94 28.14 -78.62
N PHE A 36 -17.01 27.42 -78.02
CA PHE A 36 -15.68 27.91 -77.70
C PHE A 36 -14.63 27.03 -78.39
N SER A 37 -13.72 27.64 -79.13
CA SER A 37 -12.47 26.96 -79.48
C SER A 37 -11.43 27.24 -78.40
N THR A 38 -10.79 26.19 -77.90
CA THR A 38 -9.73 26.26 -76.89
C THR A 38 -8.44 25.64 -77.44
N GLU A 39 -7.33 25.77 -76.72
CA GLU A 39 -6.05 25.15 -77.15
C GLU A 39 -6.08 23.62 -77.24
N SER A 40 -7.02 22.95 -76.55
CA SER A 40 -7.08 21.48 -76.49
C SER A 40 -8.37 20.88 -77.09
N GLY A 41 -9.17 21.67 -77.81
CA GLY A 41 -10.42 21.18 -78.40
C GLY A 41 -11.54 22.22 -78.49
N LEU A 42 -12.72 21.77 -78.92
CA LEU A 42 -13.94 22.58 -78.96
C LEU A 42 -14.79 22.29 -77.72
N SER A 43 -15.34 23.34 -77.10
CA SER A 43 -16.30 23.22 -76.02
C SER A 43 -17.64 23.79 -76.48
N HIS A 44 -18.69 22.97 -76.40
CA HIS A 44 -20.08 23.36 -76.67
C HIS A 44 -20.79 23.60 -75.34
N PHE A 45 -21.23 24.83 -75.16
CA PHE A 45 -21.98 25.30 -74.01
C PHE A 45 -23.45 25.29 -74.36
N VAL A 46 -24.14 24.26 -73.90
CA VAL A 46 -25.58 24.13 -74.13
C VAL A 46 -26.32 24.96 -73.11
N HIS A 47 -27.14 25.90 -73.58
CA HIS A 47 -28.12 26.58 -72.74
C HIS A 47 -29.35 25.68 -72.63
N SER A 48 -29.53 25.03 -71.48
CA SER A 48 -30.82 24.41 -71.19
C SER A 48 -31.79 25.54 -70.82
N GLU A 49 -32.71 25.90 -71.73
CA GLU A 49 -33.85 26.74 -71.37
C GLU A 49 -34.71 26.00 -70.34
N SER A 50 -35.18 26.76 -69.36
CA SER A 50 -35.89 26.31 -68.18
C SER A 50 -37.06 25.36 -68.50
N ASP A 51 -37.04 24.16 -67.90
CA ASP A 51 -38.29 23.54 -67.47
C ASP A 51 -38.88 24.42 -66.35
N VAL A 52 -39.90 25.21 -66.71
CA VAL A 52 -40.56 26.21 -65.84
C VAL A 52 -41.22 25.58 -64.60
N THR A 53 -41.21 24.25 -64.46
CA THR A 53 -42.02 23.54 -63.45
C THR A 53 -41.24 23.02 -62.24
N ASN A 54 -39.90 23.10 -62.19
CA ASN A 54 -39.16 22.62 -61.01
C ASN A 54 -37.95 23.51 -60.63
N PRO A 55 -38.11 24.48 -59.70
CA PRO A 55 -37.09 25.47 -59.36
C PRO A 55 -35.96 24.92 -58.46
N LYS A 56 -35.87 23.59 -58.30
CA LYS A 56 -34.92 22.92 -57.39
C LYS A 56 -33.69 22.32 -58.08
N TYR A 57 -33.64 22.37 -59.41
CA TYR A 57 -32.45 22.02 -60.18
C TYR A 57 -31.82 23.30 -60.72
N ASP A 58 -30.78 23.72 -60.03
CA ASP A 58 -29.94 24.86 -60.37
C ASP A 58 -29.49 24.77 -61.83
N LYS A 59 -29.42 25.91 -62.53
CA LYS A 59 -29.13 26.03 -63.97
C LYS A 59 -27.93 25.15 -64.36
N LYS A 60 -28.16 23.91 -64.80
CA LYS A 60 -27.08 22.98 -65.12
C LYS A 60 -26.57 23.29 -66.52
N VAL A 61 -25.70 24.29 -66.59
CA VAL A 61 -24.83 24.51 -67.74
C VAL A 61 -24.09 23.21 -67.98
N THR A 62 -24.33 22.59 -69.12
CA THR A 62 -23.62 21.38 -69.53
C THR A 62 -22.60 21.78 -70.58
N ILE A 63 -21.32 21.70 -70.21
CA ILE A 63 -20.22 21.90 -71.14
C ILE A 63 -19.87 20.53 -71.72
N ARG A 64 -20.00 20.40 -73.04
CA ARG A 64 -19.56 19.20 -73.76
C ARG A 64 -18.29 19.52 -74.52
N THR A 65 -17.24 18.74 -74.28
CA THR A 65 -15.95 18.91 -74.96
C THR A 65 -15.82 17.92 -76.10
N PHE A 66 -15.23 18.40 -77.19
CA PHE A 66 -14.85 17.62 -78.36
C PHE A 66 -13.34 17.74 -78.54
N GLU A 67 -12.68 16.60 -78.54
CA GLU A 67 -11.23 16.46 -78.68
C GLU A 67 -10.89 15.69 -79.96
N LYS A 68 -9.60 15.42 -80.17
CA LYS A 68 -9.12 14.63 -81.31
C LYS A 68 -9.81 13.26 -81.42
N ASN A 69 -10.07 12.61 -80.28
CA ASN A 69 -10.72 11.29 -80.24
C ASN A 69 -12.21 11.34 -80.61
N ASP A 70 -12.84 12.52 -80.55
CA ASP A 70 -14.24 12.73 -80.95
C ASP A 70 -14.38 13.06 -82.45
N GLY A 71 -13.27 13.08 -83.21
CA GLY A 71 -13.26 13.26 -84.67
C GLY A 71 -12.59 14.56 -85.15
N LEU A 72 -12.07 15.40 -84.26
CA LEU A 72 -11.33 16.61 -84.64
C LEU A 72 -9.95 16.25 -85.23
N LYS A 73 -9.64 16.76 -86.43
CA LYS A 73 -8.35 16.49 -87.11
C LYS A 73 -7.19 17.33 -86.58
N GLY A 74 -7.48 18.53 -86.05
CA GLY A 74 -6.52 19.45 -85.43
C GLY A 74 -7.11 20.08 -84.18
N MET A 75 -6.27 20.37 -83.19
CA MET A 75 -6.65 21.06 -81.95
C MET A 75 -6.04 22.47 -81.87
N ASP A 76 -5.15 22.80 -82.82
CA ASP A 76 -4.47 24.07 -83.00
C ASP A 76 -5.35 25.08 -83.76
N PHE A 77 -6.46 25.48 -83.13
CA PHE A 77 -7.34 26.50 -83.68
C PHE A 77 -6.65 27.88 -83.72
N TYR A 78 -6.88 28.66 -84.78
CA TYR A 78 -6.41 30.05 -84.81
C TYR A 78 -7.38 30.99 -84.05
N PRO A 79 -6.88 31.99 -83.30
CA PRO A 79 -7.73 32.97 -82.65
C PRO A 79 -8.67 33.68 -83.64
N ASN A 80 -9.93 33.85 -83.26
CA ASN A 80 -11.01 34.44 -84.06
C ASN A 80 -11.27 33.78 -85.43
N SER A 81 -10.79 32.54 -85.64
CA SER A 81 -10.97 31.80 -86.90
C SER A 81 -12.21 30.92 -86.86
N VAL A 82 -13.35 31.53 -86.58
CA VAL A 82 -14.66 30.87 -86.49
C VAL A 82 -15.70 31.64 -87.31
N CYS A 83 -16.55 30.92 -88.05
CA CYS A 83 -17.62 31.51 -88.84
C CYS A 83 -18.85 30.58 -88.86
N LEU A 84 -20.04 31.15 -88.71
CA LEU A 84 -21.33 30.50 -88.97
C LEU A 84 -21.84 30.95 -90.33
N ASP A 85 -22.03 30.01 -91.25
CA ASP A 85 -22.55 30.34 -92.58
C ASP A 85 -24.09 30.45 -92.62
N SER A 86 -24.60 30.92 -93.77
CA SER A 86 -26.04 31.05 -93.99
C SER A 86 -26.79 29.71 -93.96
N LYS A 87 -26.11 28.59 -94.25
CA LYS A 87 -26.65 27.23 -94.26
C LYS A 87 -26.65 26.56 -92.88
N ASN A 88 -26.27 27.28 -91.82
CA ASN A 88 -26.17 26.76 -90.46
C ASN A 88 -25.02 25.77 -90.26
N GLN A 89 -23.91 25.96 -90.98
CA GLN A 89 -22.69 25.18 -90.79
C GLN A 89 -21.65 26.02 -90.05
N LEU A 90 -21.07 25.42 -89.01
CA LEU A 90 -20.02 26.03 -88.20
C LEU A 90 -18.66 25.64 -88.77
N TRP A 91 -17.84 26.65 -89.03
CA TRP A 91 -16.51 26.49 -89.60
C TRP A 91 -15.45 26.98 -88.62
N TRP A 92 -14.44 26.14 -88.37
CA TRP A 92 -13.25 26.48 -87.60
C TRP A 92 -11.97 26.26 -88.39
N GLY A 93 -11.12 27.28 -88.45
CA GLY A 93 -9.78 27.18 -89.01
C GLY A 93 -8.78 26.69 -87.97
N SER A 94 -8.10 25.58 -88.28
CA SER A 94 -6.91 25.10 -87.57
C SER A 94 -5.67 25.22 -88.45
N GLY A 95 -4.48 25.19 -87.86
CA GLY A 95 -3.21 25.28 -88.58
C GLY A 95 -3.04 24.30 -89.75
N LYS A 96 -3.71 23.13 -89.68
CA LYS A 96 -3.60 22.06 -90.68
C LYS A 96 -4.89 21.74 -91.44
N SER A 97 -6.04 22.25 -90.99
CA SER A 97 -7.32 21.86 -91.57
C SER A 97 -8.43 22.88 -91.32
N LEU A 98 -9.43 22.88 -92.19
CA LEU A 98 -10.69 23.57 -91.96
C LEU A 98 -11.71 22.52 -91.49
N THR A 99 -12.23 22.67 -90.27
CA THR A 99 -13.24 21.78 -89.70
C THR A 99 -14.63 22.39 -89.87
N MET A 100 -15.56 21.59 -90.40
CA MET A 100 -16.95 21.97 -90.59
C MET A 100 -17.85 21.08 -89.73
N LEU A 101 -18.78 21.68 -89.01
CA LEU A 101 -19.87 20.99 -88.31
C LEU A 101 -21.20 21.45 -88.87
N ASP A 102 -22.01 20.52 -89.38
CA ASP A 102 -23.38 20.83 -89.82
C ASP A 102 -24.34 20.81 -88.63
N MET A 103 -24.85 21.98 -88.24
CA MET A 103 -25.72 22.08 -87.07
C MET A 103 -27.11 21.51 -87.30
N ASN A 104 -27.53 21.28 -88.56
CA ASN A 104 -28.84 20.69 -88.84
C ASN A 104 -28.85 19.17 -88.61
N LEU A 105 -27.67 18.52 -88.70
CA LEU A 105 -27.48 17.09 -88.42
C LEU A 105 -27.00 16.82 -86.99
N PHE A 106 -26.62 17.86 -86.27
CA PHE A 106 -26.06 17.75 -84.93
C PHE A 106 -27.16 17.56 -83.88
N ALA A 107 -27.45 16.31 -83.53
CA ALA A 107 -28.35 15.95 -82.44
C ALA A 107 -27.58 15.30 -81.28
N LEU A 108 -27.77 15.84 -80.07
CA LEU A 108 -27.06 15.45 -78.85
C LEU A 108 -27.86 14.48 -77.97
N THR A 109 -28.58 13.53 -78.56
CA THR A 109 -29.29 12.48 -77.79
C THR A 109 -28.30 11.43 -77.30
N ALA A 110 -27.85 11.56 -76.06
CA ALA A 110 -26.99 10.57 -75.42
C ALA A 110 -27.81 9.77 -74.41
N LYS A 111 -27.92 8.45 -74.60
CA LYS A 111 -28.52 7.55 -73.61
C LYS A 111 -27.50 7.27 -72.50
N PRO A 112 -27.92 7.07 -71.24
CA PRO A 112 -27.01 6.66 -70.17
C PRO A 112 -26.38 5.29 -70.52
N PRO A 113 -25.13 5.07 -70.09
CA PRO A 113 -24.43 3.83 -70.41
C PRO A 113 -25.06 2.63 -69.70
N VAL A 114 -25.05 1.46 -70.35
CA VAL A 114 -25.48 0.21 -69.71
C VAL A 114 -24.29 -0.49 -69.09
N VAL A 115 -24.36 -0.72 -67.78
CA VAL A 115 -23.29 -1.33 -66.98
C VAL A 115 -23.45 -2.86 -66.93
N ASN A 116 -22.34 -3.58 -67.02
CA ASN A 116 -22.30 -5.02 -66.95
C ASN A 116 -21.08 -5.51 -66.15
N LEU A 117 -21.31 -6.40 -65.19
CA LEU A 117 -20.25 -7.22 -64.59
C LEU A 117 -19.89 -8.37 -65.54
N HIS A 118 -18.61 -8.62 -65.77
CA HIS A 118 -18.18 -9.70 -66.68
C HIS A 118 -17.25 -10.73 -66.02
N ARG A 119 -16.59 -10.38 -64.92
CA ARG A 119 -15.66 -11.27 -64.22
C ARG A 119 -15.57 -10.93 -62.73
N VAL A 120 -15.50 -11.98 -61.91
CA VAL A 120 -15.23 -11.92 -60.48
C VAL A 120 -14.03 -12.83 -60.19
N GLU A 121 -12.94 -12.25 -59.69
CA GLU A 121 -11.74 -12.97 -59.29
C GLU A 121 -11.72 -13.14 -57.77
N ILE A 122 -11.20 -14.27 -57.31
CA ILE A 122 -11.06 -14.62 -55.89
C ILE A 122 -9.57 -14.82 -55.63
N ASP A 123 -9.02 -14.13 -54.63
CA ASP A 123 -7.59 -14.18 -54.26
C ASP A 123 -6.64 -13.96 -55.46
N GLU A 124 -6.95 -12.96 -56.30
CA GLU A 124 -6.21 -12.60 -57.53
C GLU A 124 -6.17 -13.71 -58.61
N GLN A 125 -7.03 -14.73 -58.50
CA GLN A 125 -7.14 -15.80 -59.48
C GLN A 125 -8.44 -15.70 -60.28
N PHE A 126 -8.30 -15.76 -61.61
CA PHE A 126 -9.44 -15.88 -62.51
C PHE A 126 -10.04 -17.30 -62.45
N ILE A 127 -11.34 -17.36 -62.22
CA ILE A 127 -12.10 -18.61 -62.18
C ILE A 127 -13.12 -18.60 -63.32
N ASP A 128 -13.10 -19.64 -64.16
CA ASP A 128 -14.17 -19.87 -65.14
C ASP A 128 -15.27 -20.71 -64.50
N TYR A 129 -16.30 -20.04 -63.99
CA TYR A 129 -17.41 -20.66 -63.27
C TYR A 129 -18.23 -21.61 -64.16
N ARG A 130 -18.15 -21.48 -65.49
CA ARG A 130 -18.86 -22.36 -66.44
C ARG A 130 -18.25 -23.75 -66.54
N LEU A 131 -16.97 -23.90 -66.19
CA LEU A 131 -16.25 -25.18 -66.21
C LEU A 131 -16.42 -25.97 -64.91
N ILE A 132 -16.93 -25.33 -63.86
CA ILE A 132 -17.15 -25.95 -62.55
C ILE A 132 -18.51 -26.68 -62.59
N LYS A 133 -18.47 -28.00 -62.74
CA LYS A 133 -19.67 -28.87 -62.73
C LYS A 133 -20.18 -29.21 -61.34
N ASP A 134 -19.32 -29.08 -60.32
CA ASP A 134 -19.64 -29.40 -58.94
C ASP A 134 -19.17 -28.26 -58.03
N SER A 135 -20.11 -27.52 -57.45
CA SER A 135 -19.88 -26.41 -56.50
C SER A 135 -19.23 -26.85 -55.18
N SER A 136 -18.72 -28.08 -55.09
CA SER A 136 -18.13 -28.71 -53.91
C SER A 136 -16.62 -28.94 -54.01
N THR A 137 -16.03 -28.82 -55.20
CA THR A 137 -14.62 -29.21 -55.43
C THR A 137 -13.59 -28.11 -55.12
N ASN A 138 -14.02 -26.86 -54.89
CA ASN A 138 -13.12 -25.72 -54.67
C ASN A 138 -13.48 -24.86 -53.44
N ASP A 139 -14.19 -25.42 -52.47
CA ASP A 139 -14.70 -24.73 -51.26
C ASP A 139 -15.59 -23.50 -51.54
N ILE A 140 -15.99 -23.27 -52.79
CA ILE A 140 -16.80 -22.13 -53.24
C ILE A 140 -18.15 -22.67 -53.69
N ALA A 141 -19.24 -22.24 -53.05
CA ALA A 141 -20.59 -22.61 -53.43
C ALA A 141 -21.28 -21.48 -54.23
N PHE A 142 -22.08 -21.83 -55.23
CA PHE A 142 -22.89 -20.89 -56.01
C PHE A 142 -24.08 -21.61 -56.62
N SER A 143 -25.20 -20.91 -56.84
CA SER A 143 -26.46 -21.50 -57.32
C SER A 143 -26.55 -21.65 -58.84
N GLY A 144 -25.67 -21.01 -59.59
CA GLY A 144 -25.59 -21.08 -61.05
C GLY A 144 -24.67 -20.00 -61.62
N VAL A 145 -24.49 -19.97 -62.94
CA VAL A 145 -23.70 -18.94 -63.64
C VAL A 145 -24.61 -18.17 -64.56
N LYS A 146 -24.48 -16.84 -64.62
CA LYS A 146 -25.32 -16.02 -65.51
C LYS A 146 -25.07 -16.40 -66.98
N GLU A 147 -26.14 -16.59 -67.75
CA GLU A 147 -26.02 -16.95 -69.16
C GLU A 147 -25.22 -15.89 -69.95
N TYR A 148 -24.28 -16.34 -70.80
CA TYR A 148 -23.37 -15.50 -71.58
C TYR A 148 -22.39 -14.59 -70.78
N LYS A 149 -22.36 -14.65 -69.44
CA LYS A 149 -21.45 -13.86 -68.59
C LYS A 149 -20.79 -14.72 -67.50
N ASN A 150 -19.47 -14.62 -67.34
CA ASN A 150 -18.73 -15.49 -66.42
C ASN A 150 -18.67 -14.94 -64.97
N TYR A 151 -19.83 -14.85 -64.32
CA TYR A 151 -19.91 -14.61 -62.87
C TYR A 151 -20.98 -15.51 -62.19
N PRO A 152 -20.72 -16.00 -60.97
CA PRO A 152 -21.60 -16.92 -60.25
C PRO A 152 -22.80 -16.19 -59.64
N LEU A 153 -23.93 -16.86 -59.45
CA LEU A 153 -25.11 -16.34 -58.73
C LEU A 153 -25.09 -16.88 -57.30
N ASN A 154 -25.42 -16.04 -56.32
CA ASN A 154 -25.42 -16.38 -54.89
C ASN A 154 -24.10 -17.02 -54.45
N LEU A 155 -23.01 -16.30 -54.64
CA LEU A 155 -21.67 -16.78 -54.33
C LEU A 155 -21.50 -16.90 -52.81
N GLU A 156 -21.12 -18.09 -52.34
CA GLU A 156 -20.81 -18.42 -50.97
C GLU A 156 -19.35 -18.82 -50.83
N LEU A 157 -18.63 -18.15 -49.93
CA LEU A 157 -17.20 -18.29 -49.76
C LEU A 157 -16.85 -18.74 -48.34
N PRO A 158 -15.79 -19.54 -48.16
CA PRO A 158 -15.25 -19.85 -46.86
C PRO A 158 -14.50 -18.61 -46.32
N TYR A 159 -14.38 -18.49 -45.00
CA TYR A 159 -13.70 -17.37 -44.35
C TYR A 159 -12.28 -17.06 -44.90
N GLN A 160 -11.60 -18.07 -45.44
CA GLN A 160 -10.24 -17.95 -45.96
C GLN A 160 -10.15 -17.23 -47.31
N LYS A 161 -11.22 -17.25 -48.12
CA LYS A 161 -11.26 -16.65 -49.46
C LYS A 161 -11.97 -15.31 -49.39
N ASN A 162 -11.27 -14.30 -48.86
CA ASN A 162 -11.85 -13.01 -48.49
C ASN A 162 -11.33 -11.82 -49.31
N HIS A 163 -10.62 -12.11 -50.41
CA HIS A 163 -10.18 -11.12 -51.39
C HIS A 163 -10.97 -11.29 -52.68
N LEU A 164 -11.75 -10.27 -53.04
CA LEU A 164 -12.59 -10.26 -54.24
C LEU A 164 -12.28 -9.06 -55.15
N THR A 165 -12.09 -9.34 -56.43
CA THR A 165 -11.91 -8.32 -57.47
C THR A 165 -13.03 -8.41 -58.50
N PHE A 166 -13.75 -7.31 -58.70
CA PHE A 166 -14.86 -7.19 -59.64
C PHE A 166 -14.41 -6.46 -60.89
N HIS A 167 -14.58 -7.07 -62.06
CA HIS A 167 -14.32 -6.45 -63.35
C HIS A 167 -15.62 -6.21 -64.10
N PHE A 168 -15.80 -4.97 -64.54
CA PHE A 168 -17.05 -4.49 -65.13
C PHE A 168 -16.78 -3.66 -66.38
N THR A 169 -17.79 -3.51 -67.23
CA THR A 169 -17.74 -2.69 -68.43
C THR A 169 -19.03 -1.92 -68.59
N ALA A 170 -18.94 -0.71 -69.14
CA ALA A 170 -20.08 0.06 -69.57
C ALA A 170 -19.95 0.37 -71.06
N ILE A 171 -21.09 0.44 -71.76
CA ILE A 171 -21.13 0.69 -73.19
C ILE A 171 -21.69 2.09 -73.44
N ASP A 172 -20.86 2.96 -74.01
CA ASP A 172 -21.23 4.22 -74.63
C ASP A 172 -20.63 4.23 -76.05
N TRP A 173 -21.47 4.19 -77.09
CA TRP A 173 -21.02 4.09 -78.48
C TRP A 173 -20.41 5.39 -79.02
N ASN A 174 -20.73 6.53 -78.40
CA ASN A 174 -20.32 7.84 -78.91
C ASN A 174 -18.93 8.23 -78.38
N ALA A 175 -18.68 8.04 -77.08
CA ALA A 175 -17.38 8.32 -76.49
C ALA A 175 -17.01 7.29 -75.39
N PRO A 176 -16.55 6.08 -75.77
CA PRO A 176 -16.16 5.04 -74.81
C PRO A 176 -15.08 5.50 -73.82
N HIS A 177 -14.21 6.42 -74.23
CA HIS A 177 -13.09 6.93 -73.43
C HIS A 177 -13.50 7.92 -72.34
N LYS A 178 -14.75 8.42 -72.35
CA LYS A 178 -15.29 9.36 -71.34
C LYS A 178 -16.06 8.67 -70.23
N ILE A 179 -16.12 7.34 -70.24
CA ILE A 179 -16.85 6.56 -69.23
C ILE A 179 -16.13 6.62 -67.89
N GLN A 180 -16.86 6.96 -66.84
CA GLN A 180 -16.41 6.87 -65.44
C GLN A 180 -17.32 5.94 -64.65
N TYR A 181 -16.73 5.22 -63.71
CA TYR A 181 -17.40 4.25 -62.85
C TYR A 181 -17.37 4.69 -61.40
N SER A 182 -18.45 4.38 -60.67
CA SER A 182 -18.52 4.51 -59.22
C SER A 182 -19.20 3.29 -58.63
N TYR A 183 -18.69 2.80 -57.51
CA TYR A 183 -19.11 1.55 -56.89
C TYR A 183 -19.23 1.67 -55.37
N LEU A 184 -20.02 0.77 -54.79
CA LEU A 184 -20.35 0.70 -53.37
C LEU A 184 -20.45 -0.77 -52.94
N MET A 185 -20.03 -1.09 -51.72
CA MET A 185 -20.21 -2.42 -51.11
C MET A 185 -21.14 -2.31 -49.91
N ASP A 186 -22.41 -2.63 -50.13
CA ASP A 186 -23.42 -2.70 -49.06
C ASP A 186 -23.06 -3.84 -48.10
N GLY A 187 -23.06 -3.55 -46.80
CA GLY A 187 -22.50 -4.42 -45.76
C GLY A 187 -21.06 -4.07 -45.33
N LEU A 188 -20.30 -3.30 -46.11
CA LEU A 188 -18.97 -2.80 -45.73
C LEU A 188 -18.93 -1.27 -45.60
N ASN A 189 -19.41 -0.55 -46.61
CA ASN A 189 -19.35 0.91 -46.72
C ASN A 189 -20.72 1.49 -47.13
N THR A 190 -20.97 2.76 -46.79
CA THR A 190 -22.24 3.47 -47.09
C THR A 190 -22.12 4.59 -48.13
N LYS A 191 -20.91 4.91 -48.60
CA LYS A 191 -20.65 5.99 -49.57
C LYS A 191 -20.08 5.44 -50.88
N TRP A 192 -20.56 5.97 -52.00
CA TRP A 192 -20.04 5.68 -53.34
C TRP A 192 -18.56 6.07 -53.49
N SER A 193 -17.81 5.28 -54.24
CA SER A 193 -16.42 5.60 -54.58
C SER A 193 -16.32 6.83 -55.48
N ARG A 194 -15.14 7.46 -55.53
CA ARG A 194 -14.89 8.57 -56.45
C ARG A 194 -14.99 8.05 -57.90
N PRO A 195 -15.59 8.81 -58.84
CA PRO A 195 -15.63 8.43 -60.24
C PRO A 195 -14.23 8.13 -60.77
N SER A 196 -14.05 6.94 -61.32
CA SER A 196 -12.77 6.45 -61.84
C SER A 196 -12.95 5.89 -63.25
N ASN A 197 -11.95 6.04 -64.10
CA ASN A 197 -11.95 5.43 -65.44
C ASN A 197 -11.54 3.94 -65.38
N GLU A 198 -11.17 3.42 -64.20
CA GLU A 198 -10.80 2.03 -64.03
C GLU A 198 -12.02 1.10 -63.98
N ALA A 199 -12.01 0.12 -64.87
CA ALA A 199 -13.03 -0.92 -65.02
C ALA A 199 -12.87 -2.08 -64.00
N LYS A 200 -12.38 -1.80 -62.80
CA LYS A 200 -12.12 -2.79 -61.73
C LYS A 200 -12.39 -2.23 -60.33
N ALA A 201 -12.84 -3.09 -59.41
CA ALA A 201 -12.91 -2.79 -57.97
C ALA A 201 -12.28 -3.94 -57.17
N ASP A 202 -11.27 -3.62 -56.35
CA ASP A 202 -10.50 -4.59 -55.54
C ASP A 202 -10.89 -4.43 -54.05
N TYR A 203 -11.34 -5.53 -53.42
CA TYR A 203 -11.68 -5.60 -52.00
C TYR A 203 -10.86 -6.69 -51.30
N ARG A 204 -10.03 -6.27 -50.35
CA ARG A 204 -9.16 -7.16 -49.57
C ARG A 204 -9.68 -7.35 -48.15
N ASN A 205 -9.56 -8.57 -47.64
CA ASN A 205 -9.85 -8.93 -46.25
C ASN A 205 -11.30 -8.63 -45.82
N LEU A 206 -12.27 -9.09 -46.61
CA LEU A 206 -13.68 -8.96 -46.29
C LEU A 206 -14.06 -9.82 -45.05
N PRO A 207 -14.69 -9.24 -44.02
CA PRO A 207 -15.21 -10.02 -42.88
C PRO A 207 -16.27 -11.04 -43.29
N TYR A 208 -16.56 -12.02 -42.44
CA TYR A 208 -17.71 -12.92 -42.67
C TYR A 208 -19.03 -12.13 -42.60
N GLY A 209 -19.95 -12.43 -43.51
CA GLY A 209 -21.21 -11.68 -43.66
C GLY A 209 -21.75 -11.75 -45.09
N THR A 210 -22.91 -11.14 -45.29
CA THR A 210 -23.56 -11.01 -46.60
C THR A 210 -23.36 -9.60 -47.12
N TYR A 211 -22.97 -9.47 -48.38
CA TYR A 211 -22.61 -8.21 -49.02
C TYR A 211 -23.33 -8.04 -50.35
N THR A 212 -23.60 -6.79 -50.73
CA THR A 212 -24.15 -6.43 -52.05
C THR A 212 -23.27 -5.39 -52.73
N PHE A 213 -22.61 -5.79 -53.80
CA PHE A 213 -21.81 -4.91 -54.66
C PHE A 213 -22.73 -4.12 -55.59
N LYS A 214 -22.68 -2.80 -55.54
CA LYS A 214 -23.46 -1.87 -56.37
C LYS A 214 -22.53 -1.08 -57.28
N LEU A 215 -22.90 -0.90 -58.54
CA LEU A 215 -22.08 -0.24 -59.57
C LEU A 215 -22.92 0.66 -60.48
N ILE A 216 -22.46 1.89 -60.70
CA ILE A 216 -23.03 2.86 -61.63
C ILE A 216 -21.94 3.41 -62.56
N ALA A 217 -22.32 3.81 -63.77
CA ALA A 217 -21.42 4.48 -64.70
C ALA A 217 -22.04 5.75 -65.26
N ILE A 218 -21.19 6.70 -65.64
CA ILE A 218 -21.56 7.94 -66.32
C ILE A 218 -20.77 8.03 -67.61
N GLY A 219 -21.46 8.34 -68.71
CA GLY A 219 -20.87 8.44 -70.04
C GLY A 219 -20.91 9.86 -70.59
N SER A 220 -20.87 9.99 -71.91
CA SER A 220 -20.97 11.25 -72.64
C SER A 220 -22.29 12.01 -72.43
N SER A 221 -23.33 11.32 -71.95
CA SER A 221 -24.62 11.93 -71.59
C SER A 221 -24.56 12.81 -70.34
N GLY A 222 -23.61 12.54 -69.43
CA GLY A 222 -23.58 13.18 -68.11
C GLY A 222 -24.68 12.66 -67.15
N GLU A 223 -25.39 11.60 -67.52
CA GLU A 223 -26.38 10.92 -66.68
C GLU A 223 -25.83 9.59 -66.17
N TRP A 224 -26.09 9.29 -64.89
CA TRP A 224 -25.72 8.02 -64.28
C TRP A 224 -26.64 6.89 -64.78
N SER A 225 -26.05 5.70 -64.97
CA SER A 225 -26.78 4.49 -65.27
C SER A 225 -27.65 4.03 -64.10
N GLU A 226 -28.60 3.14 -64.38
CA GLU A 226 -29.22 2.35 -63.31
C GLU A 226 -28.15 1.53 -62.56
N PRO A 227 -28.28 1.36 -61.22
CA PRO A 227 -27.30 0.63 -60.42
C PRO A 227 -27.38 -0.88 -60.73
N PHE A 228 -26.23 -1.45 -61.08
CA PHE A 228 -26.06 -2.89 -61.14
C PHE A 228 -25.78 -3.42 -59.73
N GLU A 229 -26.51 -4.45 -59.28
CA GLU A 229 -26.37 -5.04 -57.95
C GLU A 229 -25.95 -6.51 -58.03
N TYR A 230 -25.06 -6.95 -57.13
CA TYR A 230 -24.53 -8.30 -57.06
C TYR A 230 -24.32 -8.76 -55.61
N GLU A 231 -25.00 -9.83 -55.20
CA GLU A 231 -24.99 -10.35 -53.83
C GLU A 231 -24.08 -11.57 -53.64
N PHE A 232 -23.34 -11.62 -52.53
CA PHE A 232 -22.50 -12.76 -52.13
C PHE A 232 -22.36 -12.85 -50.59
N THR A 233 -21.98 -14.02 -50.07
CA THR A 233 -21.84 -14.30 -48.63
C THR A 233 -20.50 -14.97 -48.30
N ILE A 234 -19.87 -14.56 -47.19
CA ILE A 234 -18.66 -15.18 -46.62
C ILE A 234 -19.02 -15.85 -45.28
N HIS A 235 -18.81 -17.16 -45.16
CA HIS A 235 -19.13 -17.95 -43.97
C HIS A 235 -18.16 -17.70 -42.80
N ALA A 236 -18.66 -17.80 -41.57
CA ALA A 236 -17.85 -17.66 -40.35
C ALA A 236 -16.95 -18.88 -40.10
N PRO A 237 -15.79 -18.72 -39.45
CA PRO A 237 -14.86 -19.82 -39.18
C PRO A 237 -15.37 -20.79 -38.10
N TRP A 238 -14.93 -22.05 -38.18
CA TRP A 238 -15.42 -23.14 -37.32
C TRP A 238 -15.11 -22.95 -35.82
N TRP A 239 -14.01 -22.29 -35.44
CA TRP A 239 -13.65 -22.01 -34.04
C TRP A 239 -14.58 -20.98 -33.36
N HIS A 240 -15.41 -20.28 -34.14
CA HIS A 240 -16.39 -19.33 -33.61
C HIS A 240 -17.80 -19.96 -33.42
N THR A 241 -17.94 -21.27 -33.68
CA THR A 241 -19.19 -22.00 -33.51
C THR A 241 -19.53 -22.25 -32.03
N TRP A 242 -20.82 -22.36 -31.72
CA TRP A 242 -21.29 -22.60 -30.34
C TRP A 242 -20.76 -23.93 -29.75
N ARG A 243 -20.57 -24.96 -30.58
CA ARG A 243 -20.01 -26.26 -30.17
C ARG A 243 -18.55 -26.15 -29.72
N ALA A 244 -17.72 -25.36 -30.42
CA ALA A 244 -16.33 -25.11 -30.02
C ALA A 244 -16.25 -24.39 -28.67
N ARG A 245 -17.12 -23.39 -28.45
CA ARG A 245 -17.22 -22.68 -27.17
C ARG A 245 -17.58 -23.59 -25.99
N THR A 246 -18.52 -24.53 -26.20
CA THR A 246 -18.87 -25.51 -25.16
C THR A 246 -17.71 -26.45 -24.85
N GLY A 247 -16.90 -26.83 -25.84
CA GLY A 247 -15.70 -27.64 -25.63
C GLY A 247 -14.64 -26.92 -24.78
N TYR A 248 -14.38 -25.64 -25.06
CA TYR A 248 -13.46 -24.83 -24.25
C TYR A 248 -13.94 -24.70 -22.80
N ALA A 249 -15.23 -24.49 -22.58
CA ALA A 249 -15.80 -24.38 -21.22
C ALA A 249 -15.61 -25.68 -20.41
N VAL A 250 -15.83 -26.84 -21.03
CA VAL A 250 -15.64 -28.14 -20.37
C VAL A 250 -14.16 -28.40 -20.07
N ALA A 251 -13.26 -28.10 -21.00
CA ALA A 251 -11.82 -28.26 -20.80
C ALA A 251 -11.30 -27.40 -19.63
N VAL A 252 -11.75 -26.15 -19.54
CA VAL A 252 -11.43 -25.26 -18.42
C VAL A 252 -11.97 -25.80 -17.10
N LEU A 253 -13.20 -26.33 -17.09
CA LEU A 253 -13.81 -26.89 -15.87
C LEU A 253 -13.04 -28.12 -15.37
N LEU A 254 -12.60 -29.01 -16.27
CA LEU A 254 -11.76 -30.16 -15.90
C LEU A 254 -10.38 -29.75 -15.35
N LEU A 255 -9.77 -28.72 -15.94
CA LEU A 255 -8.52 -28.15 -15.43
C LEU A 255 -8.68 -27.58 -14.02
N ILE A 256 -9.78 -26.85 -13.77
CA ILE A 256 -10.10 -26.31 -12.44
C ILE A 256 -10.28 -27.45 -11.43
N LEU A 257 -11.07 -28.49 -11.77
CA LEU A 257 -11.29 -29.63 -10.89
C LEU A 257 -10.00 -30.40 -10.58
N GLY A 258 -9.14 -30.61 -11.59
CA GLY A 258 -7.83 -31.25 -11.42
C GLY A 258 -6.90 -30.43 -10.52
N PHE A 259 -6.86 -29.11 -10.72
CA PHE A 259 -6.07 -28.19 -9.89
C PHE A 259 -6.55 -28.20 -8.43
N VAL A 260 -7.86 -28.09 -8.21
CA VAL A 260 -8.45 -28.13 -6.86
C VAL A 260 -8.12 -29.44 -6.15
N ARG A 261 -8.26 -30.58 -6.83
CA ARG A 261 -7.95 -31.90 -6.26
C ARG A 261 -6.47 -32.07 -5.91
N SER A 262 -5.56 -31.56 -6.76
CA SER A 262 -4.12 -31.58 -6.46
C SER A 262 -3.77 -30.70 -5.27
N ARG A 263 -4.38 -29.52 -5.19
CA ARG A 263 -4.17 -28.56 -4.10
C ARG A 263 -4.64 -29.12 -2.76
N THR A 264 -5.82 -29.75 -2.71
CA THR A 264 -6.36 -30.32 -1.47
C THR A 264 -5.53 -31.49 -0.95
N ALA A 265 -4.99 -32.33 -1.83
CA ALA A 265 -4.09 -33.42 -1.43
C ALA A 265 -2.79 -32.89 -0.81
N LYS A 266 -2.17 -31.85 -1.40
CA LYS A 266 -0.96 -31.21 -0.87
C LYS A 266 -1.19 -30.55 0.49
N LEU A 267 -2.34 -29.88 0.66
CA LEU A 267 -2.73 -29.25 1.92
C LEU A 267 -2.85 -30.28 3.06
N LYS A 268 -3.47 -31.43 2.78
CA LYS A 268 -3.68 -32.49 3.78
C LYS A 268 -2.37 -33.16 4.21
N ALA A 269 -1.43 -33.36 3.29
CA ALA A 269 -0.10 -33.89 3.63
C ALA A 269 0.67 -32.93 4.55
N ARG A 270 0.68 -31.63 4.21
CA ARG A 270 1.35 -30.60 5.02
C ARG A 270 0.73 -30.42 6.40
N GLN A 271 -0.60 -30.57 6.51
CA GLN A 271 -1.28 -30.53 7.80
C GLN A 271 -0.78 -31.64 8.74
N LYS A 272 -0.60 -32.86 8.22
CA LYS A 272 -0.13 -34.00 9.01
C LYS A 272 1.31 -33.81 9.49
N GLU A 273 2.19 -33.32 8.62
CA GLU A 273 3.58 -32.98 9.00
C GLU A 273 3.61 -31.93 10.12
N LEU A 274 2.78 -30.89 10.01
CA LEU A 274 2.71 -29.83 11.02
C LEU A 274 2.15 -30.34 12.36
N GLU A 275 1.16 -31.24 12.34
CA GLU A 275 0.63 -31.86 13.55
C GLU A 275 1.71 -32.67 14.30
N GLU A 276 2.55 -33.41 13.58
CA GLU A 276 3.68 -34.16 14.17
C GLU A 276 4.74 -33.22 14.77
N GLU A 277 5.08 -32.13 14.07
CA GLU A 277 6.03 -31.12 14.56
C GLU A 277 5.54 -30.42 15.83
N VAL A 278 4.26 -30.04 15.88
CA VAL A 278 3.65 -29.43 17.07
C VAL A 278 3.68 -30.38 18.26
N VAL A 279 3.45 -31.68 18.06
CA VAL A 279 3.52 -32.68 19.15
C VAL A 279 4.93 -32.79 19.72
N ILE A 280 5.96 -32.75 18.87
CA ILE A 280 7.36 -32.78 19.31
C ILE A 280 7.71 -31.50 20.08
N ALA A 281 7.41 -30.33 19.52
CA ALA A 281 7.70 -29.05 20.13
C ALA A 281 6.97 -28.86 21.47
N THR A 282 5.69 -29.27 21.55
CA THR A 282 4.93 -29.20 22.80
C THR A 282 5.47 -30.13 23.88
N LYS A 283 6.01 -31.29 23.50
CA LYS A 283 6.69 -32.19 24.44
C LYS A 283 7.97 -31.54 25.00
N GLU A 284 8.81 -30.97 24.14
CA GLU A 284 10.05 -30.29 24.55
C GLU A 284 9.78 -29.12 25.49
N ILE A 285 8.82 -28.26 25.15
CA ILE A 285 8.39 -27.13 26.00
C ILE A 285 7.92 -27.63 27.37
N ARG A 286 7.19 -28.73 27.41
CA ARG A 286 6.68 -29.29 28.67
C ARG A 286 7.80 -29.84 29.56
N GLU A 287 8.82 -30.43 28.96
CA GLU A 287 10.01 -30.90 29.69
C GLU A 287 10.83 -29.72 30.24
N GLN A 288 11.08 -28.69 29.42
CA GLN A 288 11.76 -27.47 29.87
C GLN A 288 11.01 -26.78 31.00
N LYS A 289 9.67 -26.64 30.89
CA LYS A 289 8.83 -26.06 31.94
C LYS A 289 8.96 -26.82 33.27
N LYS A 290 8.98 -28.16 33.22
CA LYS A 290 9.12 -28.98 34.42
C LYS A 290 10.47 -28.79 35.12
N VAL A 291 11.56 -28.64 34.35
CA VAL A 291 12.89 -28.35 34.91
C VAL A 291 12.89 -26.98 35.60
N VAL A 292 12.29 -25.97 34.98
CA VAL A 292 12.20 -24.62 35.55
C VAL A 292 11.35 -24.60 36.83
N GLU A 293 10.20 -25.27 36.83
CA GLU A 293 9.33 -25.35 38.02
C GLU A 293 10.02 -26.04 39.20
N LEU A 294 10.78 -27.11 38.94
CA LEU A 294 11.57 -27.80 39.96
C LEU A 294 12.68 -26.89 40.52
N ALA A 295 13.46 -26.25 39.65
CA ALA A 295 14.51 -25.32 40.07
C ALA A 295 13.95 -24.14 40.89
N HIS A 296 12.83 -23.56 40.47
CA HIS A 296 12.17 -22.49 41.22
C HIS A 296 11.73 -22.96 42.61
N LYS A 297 11.17 -24.17 42.72
CA LYS A 297 10.78 -24.76 44.00
C LYS A 297 11.98 -24.96 44.92
N GLU A 298 13.07 -25.53 44.43
CA GLU A 298 14.30 -25.76 45.21
C GLU A 298 14.93 -24.44 45.71
N ILE A 299 14.94 -23.40 44.88
CA ILE A 299 15.41 -22.06 45.25
C ILE A 299 14.52 -21.47 46.34
N THR A 300 13.19 -21.55 46.17
CA THR A 300 12.23 -21.02 47.14
C THR A 300 12.37 -21.70 48.51
N ASP A 301 12.47 -23.04 48.52
CA ASP A 301 12.66 -23.82 49.75
C ASP A 301 13.98 -23.45 50.45
N SER A 302 15.05 -23.20 49.68
CA SER A 302 16.36 -22.79 50.20
C SER A 302 16.33 -21.38 50.82
N ILE A 303 15.61 -20.44 50.19
CA ILE A 303 15.48 -19.07 50.70
C ILE A 303 14.61 -19.04 51.98
N ASN A 304 13.51 -19.79 52.02
CA ASN A 304 12.69 -19.93 53.23
C ASN A 304 13.49 -20.54 54.40
N TYR A 305 14.39 -21.48 54.10
CA TYR A 305 15.30 -22.02 55.10
C TYR A 305 16.29 -20.96 55.60
N ALA A 306 16.83 -20.12 54.71
CA ALA A 306 17.70 -19.01 55.09
C ALA A 306 16.98 -17.98 55.98
N GLU A 307 15.70 -17.66 55.72
CA GLU A 307 14.89 -16.80 56.58
C GLU A 307 14.77 -17.38 57.99
N ARG A 308 14.51 -18.68 58.12
CA ARG A 308 14.43 -19.34 59.42
C ARG A 308 15.73 -19.23 60.20
N ILE A 309 16.87 -19.35 59.52
CA ILE A 309 18.18 -19.13 60.13
C ILE A 309 18.32 -17.67 60.56
N GLN A 310 18.06 -16.72 59.66
CA GLN A 310 18.20 -15.30 59.95
C GLN A 310 17.34 -14.86 61.15
N ARG A 311 16.07 -15.29 61.20
CA ARG A 311 15.16 -14.99 62.32
C ARG A 311 15.68 -15.49 63.67
N SER A 312 16.48 -16.55 63.71
CA SER A 312 17.07 -17.06 64.95
C SER A 312 18.16 -16.17 65.56
N PHE A 313 18.71 -15.24 64.77
CA PHE A 313 19.70 -14.25 65.22
C PHE A 313 19.07 -12.91 65.63
N LEU A 314 17.81 -12.66 65.25
CA LEU A 314 17.09 -11.45 65.66
C LEU A 314 16.72 -11.53 67.16
N ALA A 315 16.57 -10.38 67.80
CA ALA A 315 16.10 -10.34 69.18
C ALA A 315 14.71 -10.97 69.32
N THR A 316 14.54 -11.85 70.31
CA THR A 316 13.27 -12.51 70.58
C THR A 316 12.31 -11.57 71.31
N ASP A 317 11.01 -11.74 71.06
CA ASP A 317 9.97 -10.99 71.77
C ASP A 317 10.05 -11.21 73.29
N GLU A 318 10.45 -12.41 73.75
CA GLU A 318 10.67 -12.68 75.16
C GLU A 318 11.79 -11.82 75.76
N LEU A 319 12.89 -11.64 75.03
CA LEU A 319 14.00 -10.80 75.49
C LEU A 319 13.59 -9.32 75.55
N LEU A 320 12.85 -8.84 74.54
CA LEU A 320 12.39 -7.46 74.50
C LEU A 320 11.34 -7.19 75.60
N ASN A 321 10.31 -8.02 75.73
CA ASN A 321 9.26 -7.89 76.76
C ASN A 321 9.79 -7.95 78.20
N ASN A 322 10.85 -8.71 78.46
CA ASN A 322 11.45 -8.80 79.79
C ASN A 322 12.28 -7.58 80.18
N ASN A 323 12.59 -6.67 79.25
CA ASN A 323 13.50 -5.54 79.47
C ASN A 323 12.92 -4.18 79.06
N LEU A 324 11.88 -4.16 78.22
CA LEU A 324 11.19 -2.95 77.75
C LEU A 324 9.72 -3.04 78.13
N ASN A 325 9.15 -1.95 78.64
CA ASN A 325 7.76 -1.90 79.11
C ASN A 325 6.76 -1.54 78.00
N ASP A 326 7.07 -0.56 77.15
CA ASP A 326 6.19 -0.09 76.07
C ASP A 326 7.04 0.15 74.81
N TYR A 327 6.93 -0.74 73.82
CA TYR A 327 7.75 -0.69 72.60
C TYR A 327 7.01 -1.29 71.40
N PHE A 328 7.53 -1.04 70.19
CA PHE A 328 7.19 -1.79 68.99
C PHE A 328 8.42 -2.01 68.11
N VAL A 329 8.39 -3.08 67.32
CA VAL A 329 9.36 -3.36 66.25
C VAL A 329 8.58 -3.57 64.96
N PHE A 330 8.66 -2.62 64.04
CA PHE A 330 8.13 -2.74 62.69
C PHE A 330 9.24 -3.24 61.77
N PHE A 331 9.25 -4.54 61.49
CA PHE A 331 10.24 -5.19 60.64
C PHE A 331 9.56 -5.80 59.41
N LYS A 332 9.95 -5.32 58.22
CA LYS A 332 9.36 -5.73 56.95
C LYS A 332 10.44 -5.90 55.88
N PRO A 333 10.94 -7.14 55.69
CA PRO A 333 11.82 -7.48 54.59
C PRO A 333 11.20 -7.14 53.22
N LYS A 334 12.04 -6.76 52.25
CA LYS A 334 11.69 -6.58 50.84
C LYS A 334 11.43 -7.91 50.16
N ASP A 335 12.34 -8.85 50.36
CA ASP A 335 12.27 -10.23 49.89
C ASP A 335 11.93 -11.16 51.08
N VAL A 336 12.11 -12.48 50.93
CA VAL A 336 11.92 -13.45 52.02
C VAL A 336 12.96 -13.27 53.14
N VAL A 337 14.11 -12.69 52.83
CA VAL A 337 15.23 -12.42 53.73
C VAL A 337 15.68 -10.95 53.60
N SER A 338 16.28 -10.38 54.64
CA SER A 338 16.51 -8.93 54.78
C SER A 338 17.98 -8.56 54.99
N GLY A 339 18.45 -7.42 54.52
CA GLY A 339 19.70 -6.79 54.96
C GLY A 339 19.57 -6.10 56.32
N ASP A 340 18.40 -5.50 56.56
CA ASP A 340 18.04 -4.91 57.84
C ASP A 340 17.93 -5.97 58.93
N PHE A 341 18.36 -5.61 60.13
CA PHE A 341 18.17 -6.42 61.33
C PHE A 341 18.06 -5.56 62.59
N TYR A 342 17.52 -6.18 63.63
CA TYR A 342 17.54 -5.63 64.97
C TYR A 342 18.10 -6.67 65.93
N TRP A 343 18.92 -6.20 66.87
CA TRP A 343 19.56 -7.03 67.89
C TRP A 343 19.36 -6.39 69.26
N ALA A 344 19.26 -7.20 70.30
CA ALA A 344 19.17 -6.73 71.67
C ALA A 344 19.86 -7.71 72.62
N GLY A 345 20.36 -7.23 73.74
CA GLY A 345 21.06 -8.06 74.71
C GLY A 345 21.35 -7.36 76.04
N LYS A 346 21.47 -8.14 77.11
CA LYS A 346 21.95 -7.65 78.41
C LYS A 346 23.48 -7.58 78.41
N LEU A 347 24.01 -6.42 78.77
CA LEU A 347 25.44 -6.19 78.91
C LEU A 347 25.92 -6.64 80.31
N LYS A 348 27.24 -6.86 80.45
CA LYS A 348 27.84 -7.33 81.72
C LYS A 348 27.63 -6.38 82.90
N ASN A 349 27.40 -5.09 82.63
CA ASN A 349 27.12 -4.07 83.64
C ASN A 349 25.63 -3.99 84.04
N GLY A 350 24.76 -4.85 83.49
CA GLY A 350 23.33 -4.87 83.76
C GLY A 350 22.49 -4.04 82.78
N ASN A 351 23.12 -3.18 81.97
CA ASN A 351 22.41 -2.35 80.99
C ASN A 351 21.81 -3.19 79.86
N PHE A 352 20.70 -2.72 79.29
CA PHE A 352 20.05 -3.36 78.17
C PHE A 352 20.42 -2.64 76.85
N ALA A 353 21.08 -3.32 75.93
CA ALA A 353 21.47 -2.78 74.64
C ALA A 353 20.48 -3.19 73.55
N MET A 354 20.22 -2.26 72.63
CA MET A 354 19.38 -2.46 71.44
C MET A 354 20.06 -1.82 70.23
N VAL A 355 20.06 -2.53 69.11
CA VAL A 355 20.64 -2.13 67.83
C VAL A 355 19.57 -2.21 66.76
N ASN A 356 19.46 -1.16 65.95
CA ASN A 356 18.76 -1.19 64.67
C ASN A 356 19.77 -0.89 63.56
N ALA A 357 19.89 -1.79 62.59
CA ALA A 357 20.94 -1.76 61.60
C ALA A 357 20.42 -2.14 60.21
N ASP A 358 21.00 -1.50 59.21
CA ASP A 358 20.85 -1.77 57.79
C ASP A 358 22.21 -2.27 57.27
N SER A 359 22.23 -3.49 56.73
CA SER A 359 23.45 -4.09 56.19
C SER A 359 23.57 -3.80 54.71
N THR A 360 24.79 -3.70 54.19
CA THR A 360 24.99 -3.44 52.76
C THR A 360 24.34 -4.51 51.88
N GLY A 361 23.36 -4.09 51.07
CA GLY A 361 22.63 -4.92 50.12
C GLY A 361 21.36 -5.56 50.70
N HIS A 362 20.46 -6.01 49.82
CA HIS A 362 19.17 -6.62 50.20
C HIS A 362 19.09 -8.09 49.74
N GLY A 363 18.04 -8.80 50.18
CA GLY A 363 17.82 -10.21 49.81
C GLY A 363 18.89 -11.14 50.39
N VAL A 364 19.30 -12.18 49.64
CA VAL A 364 20.19 -13.22 50.15
C VAL A 364 21.58 -12.69 50.57
N PRO A 365 22.28 -11.84 49.77
CA PRO A 365 23.55 -11.26 50.21
C PRO A 365 23.41 -10.39 51.47
N GLY A 366 22.36 -9.56 51.52
CA GLY A 366 22.04 -8.72 52.67
C GLY A 366 21.84 -9.53 53.94
N ALA A 367 21.11 -10.64 53.87
CA ALA A 367 20.86 -11.50 55.03
C ALA A 367 22.10 -12.25 55.53
N ILE A 368 23.01 -12.63 54.63
CA ILE A 368 24.31 -13.18 55.05
C ILE A 368 25.12 -12.11 55.79
N MET A 369 25.11 -10.87 55.28
CA MET A 369 25.76 -9.73 55.91
C MET A 369 25.14 -9.41 57.27
N SER A 370 23.80 -9.46 57.41
CA SER A 370 23.12 -9.22 58.67
C SER A 370 23.55 -10.22 59.74
N ILE A 371 23.65 -11.52 59.40
CA ILE A 371 24.11 -12.56 60.33
C ILE A 371 25.57 -12.34 60.75
N LEU A 372 26.43 -11.97 59.80
CA LEU A 372 27.84 -11.66 60.07
C LEU A 372 27.97 -10.44 61.00
N ASN A 373 27.15 -9.41 60.76
CA ASN A 373 27.11 -8.18 61.55
C ASN A 373 26.61 -8.45 62.98
N ILE A 374 25.49 -9.17 63.14
CA ILE A 374 24.98 -9.62 64.45
C ILE A 374 26.05 -10.40 65.20
N SER A 375 26.67 -11.39 64.56
CA SER A 375 27.73 -12.21 65.18
C SER A 375 28.94 -11.37 65.60
N SER A 376 29.22 -10.26 64.90
CA SER A 376 30.31 -9.32 65.24
C SER A 376 29.94 -8.41 66.43
N ILE A 377 28.66 -8.06 66.58
CA ILE A 377 28.15 -7.33 67.75
C ILE A 377 28.20 -8.23 68.98
N GLU A 378 27.69 -9.47 68.87
CA GLU A 378 27.70 -10.44 69.97
C GLU A 378 29.11 -10.73 70.48
N GLU A 379 30.09 -10.88 69.59
CA GLU A 379 31.49 -11.07 69.95
C GLU A 379 32.05 -9.85 70.72
N ALA A 380 31.77 -8.63 70.26
CA ALA A 380 32.18 -7.40 70.94
C ALA A 380 31.60 -7.29 72.36
N VAL A 381 30.35 -7.70 72.55
CA VAL A 381 29.68 -7.72 73.86
C VAL A 381 30.25 -8.84 74.75
N LYS A 382 30.52 -10.03 74.18
CA LYS A 382 31.09 -11.17 74.90
C LYS A 382 32.50 -10.88 75.44
N GLU A 383 33.32 -10.16 74.66
CA GLU A 383 34.62 -9.65 75.10
C GLU A 383 34.54 -8.62 76.25
N GLY A 384 33.34 -8.16 76.61
CA GLY A 384 33.10 -7.30 77.77
C GLY A 384 32.93 -5.83 77.46
N SER A 385 32.76 -5.45 76.19
CA SER A 385 32.43 -4.07 75.83
C SER A 385 31.04 -3.72 76.37
N THR A 386 30.94 -2.60 77.09
CA THR A 386 29.68 -2.16 77.70
C THR A 386 29.25 -0.77 77.23
N ALA A 387 30.18 0.02 76.68
CA ALA A 387 29.87 1.32 76.10
C ALA A 387 29.51 1.18 74.62
N PRO A 388 28.43 1.84 74.12
CA PRO A 388 27.96 1.66 72.75
C PRO A 388 29.01 1.98 71.67
N GLN A 389 29.83 3.02 71.88
CA GLN A 389 30.95 3.36 70.98
C GLN A 389 32.05 2.31 70.97
N GLU A 390 32.34 1.66 72.12
CA GLU A 390 33.32 0.58 72.18
C GLU A 390 32.82 -0.65 71.41
N ILE A 391 31.54 -0.97 71.57
CA ILE A 391 30.87 -2.05 70.83
C ILE A 391 31.03 -1.79 69.32
N PHE A 392 30.63 -0.62 68.81
CA PHE A 392 30.73 -0.30 67.39
C PHE A 392 32.18 -0.29 66.86
N ASN A 393 33.14 0.24 67.63
CA ASN A 393 34.54 0.22 67.23
C ASN A 393 35.11 -1.21 67.12
N LYS A 394 34.78 -2.11 68.06
CA LYS A 394 35.18 -3.52 67.98
C LYS A 394 34.44 -4.28 66.88
N THR A 395 33.13 -4.06 66.75
CA THR A 395 32.33 -4.63 65.68
C THR A 395 32.88 -4.26 64.30
N ARG A 396 33.23 -2.97 64.07
CA ARG A 396 33.91 -2.53 62.84
C ARG A 396 35.20 -3.33 62.61
N LYS A 397 36.03 -3.49 63.64
CA LYS A 397 37.29 -4.26 63.53
C LYS A 397 37.03 -5.71 63.12
N PHE A 398 36.05 -6.38 63.74
CA PHE A 398 35.70 -7.76 63.40
C PHE A 398 35.16 -7.89 61.96
N ILE A 399 34.29 -6.97 61.53
CA ILE A 399 33.76 -6.95 60.15
C ILE A 399 34.92 -6.82 59.15
N ILE A 400 35.81 -5.83 59.34
CA ILE A 400 36.97 -5.60 58.48
C ILE A 400 37.89 -6.82 58.44
N GLU A 401 38.15 -7.45 59.60
CA GLU A 401 39.02 -8.63 59.68
C GLU A 401 38.41 -9.84 58.96
N ARG A 402 37.10 -10.09 59.16
CA ARG A 402 36.37 -11.20 58.52
C ARG A 402 36.27 -11.02 57.00
N LEU A 403 36.07 -9.79 56.53
CA LEU A 403 35.95 -9.48 55.09
C LEU A 403 37.29 -9.20 54.39
N LYS A 404 38.41 -9.20 55.12
CA LYS A 404 39.76 -8.92 54.58
C LYS A 404 40.18 -9.84 53.42
N LYS A 405 39.60 -11.04 53.32
CA LYS A 405 39.90 -12.05 52.31
C LYS A 405 38.72 -12.29 51.35
N ASP A 406 37.85 -11.31 51.15
CA ASP A 406 36.66 -11.43 50.27
C ASP A 406 36.99 -11.64 48.78
N GLY A 407 38.26 -11.50 48.37
CA GLY A 407 38.73 -11.72 47.00
C GLY A 407 38.62 -10.51 46.08
N SER A 408 38.14 -9.36 46.58
CA SER A 408 38.06 -8.12 45.81
C SER A 408 39.36 -7.31 45.88
N PRO A 409 39.71 -6.50 44.85
CA PRO A 409 40.93 -5.67 44.86
C PRO A 409 40.94 -4.62 45.97
N GLU A 410 39.76 -4.17 46.40
CA GLU A 410 39.59 -3.13 47.41
C GLU A 410 39.25 -3.68 48.80
N GLY A 411 38.70 -4.90 48.92
CA GLY A 411 38.43 -5.65 50.15
C GLY A 411 37.53 -4.97 51.18
N GLY A 412 36.35 -5.50 51.46
CA GLY A 412 35.61 -5.32 52.73
C GLY A 412 34.92 -3.97 52.94
N LYS A 413 34.41 -3.33 51.88
CA LYS A 413 33.59 -2.11 52.02
C LYS A 413 32.19 -2.38 52.59
N ASP A 414 31.72 -3.62 52.50
CA ASP A 414 30.44 -4.04 53.06
C ASP A 414 30.45 -3.96 54.59
N GLY A 415 29.33 -3.56 55.17
CA GLY A 415 29.13 -3.59 56.61
C GLY A 415 27.71 -3.19 56.94
N MET A 416 27.54 -2.17 57.78
CA MET A 416 26.21 -1.69 58.16
C MET A 416 26.18 -0.22 58.56
N ASP A 417 25.00 0.37 58.39
CA ASP A 417 24.57 1.63 58.96
C ASP A 417 23.67 1.30 60.15
N ALA A 418 24.01 1.77 61.35
CA ALA A 418 23.35 1.30 62.56
C ALA A 418 23.30 2.34 63.67
N SER A 419 22.34 2.18 64.56
CA SER A 419 22.25 2.91 65.81
C SER A 419 22.17 1.94 66.97
N ILE A 420 22.92 2.22 68.04
CA ILE A 420 22.91 1.44 69.28
C ILE A 420 22.51 2.33 70.45
N ILE A 421 21.66 1.79 71.31
CA ILE A 421 21.18 2.43 72.54
C ILE A 421 21.35 1.44 73.68
N CYS A 422 22.00 1.87 74.75
CA CYS A 422 22.19 1.10 75.97
C CYS A 422 21.44 1.77 77.13
N PHE A 423 20.34 1.17 77.55
CA PHE A 423 19.48 1.66 78.63
C PHE A 423 20.07 1.29 80.01
N ASP A 424 20.22 2.30 80.87
CA ASP A 424 20.48 2.19 82.31
C ASP A 424 19.22 2.65 83.04
N PHE A 425 18.30 1.70 83.29
CA PHE A 425 17.02 1.96 83.95
C PHE A 425 17.19 2.31 85.43
N GLU A 426 18.30 1.94 86.07
CA GLU A 426 18.56 2.29 87.47
C GLU A 426 18.89 3.78 87.62
N LYS A 427 19.64 4.34 86.66
CA LYS A 427 20.05 5.75 86.66
C LYS A 427 19.17 6.66 85.80
N ASN A 428 18.10 6.13 85.21
CA ASN A 428 17.25 6.85 84.25
C ASN A 428 18.06 7.58 83.17
N LYS A 429 19.03 6.89 82.56
CA LYS A 429 19.79 7.41 81.42
C LYS A 429 20.01 6.34 80.38
N PHE A 430 20.25 6.75 79.13
CA PHE A 430 20.80 5.84 78.13
C PHE A 430 22.09 6.41 77.53
N THR A 431 22.96 5.51 77.11
CA THR A 431 24.12 5.86 76.29
C THR A 431 23.88 5.40 74.87
N TYR A 432 24.44 6.12 73.89
CA TYR A 432 24.15 5.86 72.49
C TYR A 432 25.37 6.09 71.59
N THR A 433 25.33 5.44 70.43
CA THR A 433 26.21 5.72 69.28
C THR A 433 25.41 5.49 68.01
N ALA A 434 25.62 6.34 67.00
CA ALA A 434 24.86 6.29 65.75
C ALA A 434 25.80 6.44 64.55
N ALA A 435 25.77 5.47 63.64
CA ALA A 435 26.54 5.39 62.42
C ALA A 435 25.57 5.48 61.23
N GLN A 436 25.60 6.61 60.50
CA GLN A 436 24.70 6.98 59.39
C GLN A 436 23.20 7.10 59.71
N ASN A 437 22.66 6.24 60.58
CA ASN A 437 21.25 6.23 60.98
C ASN A 437 21.03 7.07 62.24
N PRO A 438 20.19 8.14 62.18
CA PRO A 438 19.93 9.01 63.33
C PRO A 438 19.08 8.31 64.40
N ILE A 439 19.17 8.82 65.63
CA ILE A 439 18.24 8.48 66.72
C ILE A 439 17.32 9.68 66.93
N TRP A 440 16.01 9.45 66.99
CA TRP A 440 15.03 10.48 67.27
C TRP A 440 14.43 10.29 68.66
N ILE A 441 14.31 11.38 69.39
CA ILE A 441 13.69 11.41 70.72
C ILE A 441 12.54 12.41 70.66
N ILE A 442 11.37 12.03 71.15
CA ILE A 442 10.24 12.94 71.31
C ILE A 442 10.03 13.19 72.79
N ARG A 443 10.15 14.46 73.18
CA ARG A 443 9.92 14.95 74.53
C ARG A 443 9.02 16.17 74.47
N ASP A 444 7.96 16.20 75.28
CA ASP A 444 7.00 17.31 75.36
C ASP A 444 6.42 17.75 73.99
N GLY A 445 6.32 16.82 73.03
CA GLY A 445 5.84 17.10 71.67
C GLY A 445 6.87 17.74 70.73
N GLU A 446 8.13 17.82 71.14
CA GLU A 446 9.26 18.26 70.30
C GLU A 446 10.16 17.09 69.91
N LEU A 447 10.64 17.08 68.67
CA LEU A 447 11.58 16.07 68.16
C LEU A 447 13.02 16.56 68.31
N ILE A 448 13.79 15.84 69.13
CA ILE A 448 15.22 16.00 69.33
C ILE A 448 15.92 14.96 68.45
N GLU A 449 16.73 15.42 67.49
CA GLU A 449 17.51 14.54 66.61
C GLU A 449 18.95 14.42 67.11
N ILE A 450 19.35 13.20 67.47
CA ILE A 450 20.76 12.85 67.64
C ILE A 450 21.34 12.59 66.26
N LYS A 451 22.26 13.47 65.85
CA LYS A 451 22.92 13.36 64.56
C LYS A 451 23.90 12.18 64.56
N PRO A 452 23.84 11.31 63.54
CA PRO A 452 24.76 10.20 63.42
C PRO A 452 26.12 10.67 62.91
N GLU A 453 27.13 9.87 63.18
CA GLU A 453 28.42 10.01 62.54
C GLU A 453 28.32 9.58 61.08
N ARG A 454 28.84 10.42 60.17
CA ARG A 454 28.83 10.17 58.72
C ARG A 454 29.95 9.20 58.32
N MET A 455 29.87 7.98 58.86
CA MET A 455 30.71 6.85 58.52
C MET A 455 29.99 5.54 58.86
N PRO A 456 30.05 4.52 57.99
CA PRO A 456 29.46 3.21 58.25
C PRO A 456 30.30 2.39 59.25
N ILE A 457 29.77 1.26 59.71
CA ILE A 457 30.48 0.25 60.49
C ILE A 457 31.14 -0.74 59.53
N SER A 458 32.04 -0.24 58.68
CA SER A 458 32.79 -1.03 57.69
C SER A 458 34.16 -0.40 57.42
N LYS A 459 34.89 -0.95 56.45
CA LYS A 459 36.09 -0.32 55.90
C LYS A 459 35.70 0.97 55.17
N HIS A 460 36.26 2.09 55.61
CA HIS A 460 35.95 3.41 55.09
C HIS A 460 37.18 4.33 55.21
N ASP A 461 37.23 5.42 54.46
CA ASP A 461 38.35 6.40 54.53
C ASP A 461 38.57 6.98 55.95
N LYS A 462 37.54 6.86 56.81
CA LYS A 462 37.53 7.30 58.20
C LYS A 462 37.63 6.15 59.21
N GLU A 463 38.06 4.96 58.79
CA GLU A 463 38.10 3.77 59.65
C GLU A 463 38.97 3.95 60.91
N ASN A 464 40.01 4.79 60.83
CA ASN A 464 40.91 5.12 61.93
C ASN A 464 40.30 6.11 62.94
N ILE A 465 39.14 6.69 62.64
CA ILE A 465 38.43 7.59 63.55
C ILE A 465 37.48 6.75 64.40
N PRO A 466 37.66 6.70 65.74
CA PRO A 466 36.78 5.97 66.61
C PRO A 466 35.42 6.66 66.69
N PHE A 467 34.36 5.87 66.82
CA PHE A 467 33.03 6.39 67.16
C PHE A 467 33.03 7.08 68.53
N VAL A 468 32.22 8.13 68.65
CA VAL A 468 32.01 8.92 69.87
C VAL A 468 30.65 8.54 70.45
N GLY A 469 30.66 8.12 71.71
CA GLY A 469 29.43 7.84 72.46
C GLY A 469 28.85 9.11 73.07
N GLY A 470 27.53 9.18 73.14
CA GLY A 470 26.80 10.20 73.90
C GLY A 470 26.06 9.60 75.09
N GLU A 471 25.66 10.46 76.03
CA GLU A 471 24.74 10.12 77.10
C GLU A 471 23.51 11.03 77.02
N PHE A 472 22.35 10.51 77.39
CA PHE A 472 21.10 11.27 77.44
C PHE A 472 20.31 10.87 78.69
N GLU A 473 19.85 11.87 79.45
CA GLU A 473 19.00 11.67 80.63
C GLU A 473 17.57 11.37 80.20
N MET A 474 17.02 10.25 80.65
CA MET A 474 15.66 9.81 80.34
C MET A 474 14.67 10.50 81.26
N GLN A 475 13.58 10.99 80.68
CA GLN A 475 12.42 11.47 81.38
C GLN A 475 11.24 10.52 81.12
N LYS A 476 10.30 10.49 82.06
CA LYS A 476 9.08 9.71 81.90
C LYS A 476 8.35 10.16 80.64
N ASP A 477 7.82 9.20 79.88
CA ASP A 477 7.09 9.40 78.62
C ASP A 477 7.96 9.84 77.41
N ASP A 478 9.29 9.90 77.55
CA ASP A 478 10.20 10.05 76.41
C ASP A 478 9.99 8.90 75.41
N GLN A 479 9.93 9.22 74.12
CA GLN A 479 9.79 8.24 73.05
C GLN A 479 11.00 8.24 72.14
N ILE A 480 11.63 7.09 71.99
CA ILE A 480 12.89 6.92 71.28
C ILE A 480 12.63 6.08 70.04
N TYR A 481 13.06 6.58 68.88
CA TYR A 481 12.92 5.91 67.59
C TYR A 481 14.26 5.71 66.91
N THR A 482 14.44 4.51 66.36
CA THR A 482 15.53 4.17 65.45
C THR A 482 14.94 3.59 64.18
N LEU A 483 15.50 3.96 63.03
CA LEU A 483 14.99 3.54 61.73
C LEU A 483 16.11 3.29 60.73
N THR A 484 15.87 2.37 59.81
CA THR A 484 16.65 2.18 58.58
C THR A 484 16.08 3.03 57.44
N ASP A 485 16.72 2.99 56.28
CA ASP A 485 16.41 3.90 55.17
C ASP A 485 15.12 3.55 54.41
N GLY A 486 14.78 2.26 54.33
CA GLY A 486 13.73 1.78 53.44
C GLY A 486 12.34 2.38 53.67
N PHE A 487 11.96 2.73 54.91
CA PHE A 487 10.65 3.37 55.14
C PHE A 487 10.55 4.70 54.41
N HIS A 488 11.56 5.55 54.56
CA HIS A 488 11.50 6.91 54.03
C HIS A 488 11.95 7.00 52.56
N ASP A 489 12.64 5.98 52.07
CA ASP A 489 13.01 5.82 50.67
C ASP A 489 11.97 5.11 49.81
N GLN A 490 10.93 4.53 50.43
CA GLN A 490 9.81 3.92 49.72
C GLN A 490 9.10 4.91 48.77
N PHE A 491 8.99 4.51 47.49
CA PHE A 491 8.21 5.19 46.48
C PHE A 491 6.72 4.91 46.66
N GLY A 492 5.90 5.96 46.56
CA GLY A 492 4.51 5.88 46.97
C GLY A 492 3.64 7.09 46.63
N GLY A 493 2.38 6.97 47.02
CA GLY A 493 1.37 8.00 46.97
C GLY A 493 0.89 8.37 45.56
N PRO A 494 -0.02 9.36 45.43
CA PRO A 494 -0.68 9.70 44.17
C PRO A 494 0.26 10.16 43.04
N LYS A 495 1.49 10.54 43.39
CA LYS A 495 2.50 11.07 42.46
C LYS A 495 3.73 10.17 42.32
N GLY A 496 3.74 8.98 42.93
CA GLY A 496 4.86 8.04 42.85
C GLY A 496 6.20 8.62 43.33
N LYS A 497 6.23 9.33 44.47
CA LYS A 497 7.44 9.96 45.00
C LYS A 497 7.95 9.21 46.24
N LYS A 498 9.23 9.38 46.58
CA LYS A 498 9.77 8.95 47.88
C LYS A 498 8.99 9.57 49.04
N PHE A 499 8.86 8.84 50.15
CA PHE A 499 8.20 9.32 51.36
C PHE A 499 8.96 10.52 51.97
N MET A 500 10.30 10.49 51.93
CA MET A 500 11.26 11.48 52.44
C MET A 500 11.40 11.47 53.96
N ILE A 501 12.65 11.56 54.44
CA ILE A 501 12.99 11.60 55.87
C ILE A 501 12.25 12.73 56.62
N LYS A 502 12.07 13.88 55.97
CA LYS A 502 11.38 15.03 56.57
C LYS A 502 9.92 14.71 56.91
N LYS A 503 9.20 14.03 56.01
CA LYS A 503 7.81 13.62 56.28
C LYS A 503 7.75 12.53 57.33
N MET A 504 8.74 11.65 57.39
CA MET A 504 8.82 10.63 58.43
C MET A 504 8.93 11.25 59.81
N ARG A 505 9.76 12.28 60.00
CA ARG A 505 9.84 13.03 61.25
C ARG A 505 8.50 13.67 61.65
N GLU A 506 7.88 14.39 60.71
CA GLU A 506 6.57 15.02 60.93
C GLU A 506 5.50 13.96 61.28
N TYR A 507 5.56 12.80 60.64
CA TYR A 507 4.63 11.70 60.86
C TYR A 507 4.80 11.05 62.24
N VAL A 508 6.04 10.71 62.63
CA VAL A 508 6.32 10.13 63.97
C VAL A 508 5.89 11.13 65.07
N LEU A 509 6.13 12.43 64.87
CA LEU A 509 5.64 13.47 65.78
C LEU A 509 4.10 13.45 65.90
N SER A 510 3.39 13.30 64.77
CA SER A 510 1.93 13.31 64.73
C SER A 510 1.26 12.11 65.41
N ILE A 511 1.97 10.99 65.57
CA ILE A 511 1.47 9.77 66.20
C ILE A 511 2.00 9.56 67.62
N SER A 512 2.91 10.44 68.09
CA SER A 512 3.57 10.33 69.40
C SER A 512 2.60 10.31 70.59
N ASN A 513 1.39 10.86 70.45
CA ASN A 513 0.38 10.86 71.49
C ASN A 513 -0.34 9.51 71.69
N LEU A 514 -0.12 8.53 70.80
CA LEU A 514 -0.77 7.22 70.83
C LEU A 514 0.08 6.17 71.56
N THR A 515 -0.51 5.07 71.99
CA THR A 515 0.22 3.91 72.55
C THR A 515 1.18 3.31 71.52
N MET A 516 2.28 2.65 71.95
CA MET A 516 3.24 2.08 70.97
C MET A 516 2.60 1.04 70.05
N GLU A 517 1.62 0.28 70.53
CA GLU A 517 0.84 -0.64 69.70
C GLU A 517 -0.01 0.09 68.63
N GLU A 518 -0.70 1.17 69.00
CA GLU A 518 -1.43 1.99 68.03
C GLU A 518 -0.50 2.68 67.03
N GLN A 519 0.68 3.11 67.48
CA GLN A 519 1.71 3.66 66.61
C GLN A 519 2.20 2.63 65.60
N HIS A 520 2.48 1.39 66.05
CA HIS A 520 2.86 0.28 65.20
C HIS A 520 1.82 0.01 64.10
N GLN A 521 0.54 -0.07 64.48
CA GLN A 521 -0.56 -0.26 63.54
C GLN A 521 -0.67 0.90 62.53
N LYS A 522 -0.51 2.14 63.00
CA LYS A 522 -0.50 3.32 62.13
C LYS A 522 0.69 3.33 61.18
N ILE A 523 1.89 3.01 61.64
CA ILE A 523 3.11 2.93 60.81
C ILE A 523 2.90 1.90 59.71
N ASN A 524 2.45 0.69 60.05
CA ASN A 524 2.18 -0.36 59.08
C ASN A 524 1.11 0.06 58.04
N LYS A 525 0.01 0.66 58.51
CA LYS A 525 -1.06 1.15 57.63
C LYS A 525 -0.58 2.26 56.71
N THR A 526 0.18 3.22 57.22
CA THR A 526 0.73 4.33 56.42
C THR A 526 1.74 3.84 55.39
N PHE A 527 2.63 2.92 55.77
CA PHE A 527 3.56 2.31 54.83
C PHE A 527 2.83 1.58 53.70
N THR A 528 1.87 0.72 54.05
CA THR A 528 1.09 -0.06 53.08
C THR A 528 0.28 0.83 52.14
N ASN A 529 -0.37 1.87 52.67
CA ASN A 529 -1.13 2.83 51.88
C ASN A 529 -0.24 3.70 50.99
N TRP A 530 0.94 4.10 51.48
CA TRP A 530 1.88 4.88 50.69
C TRP A 530 2.43 4.05 49.54
N LYS A 531 2.90 2.83 49.82
CA LYS A 531 3.40 1.89 48.81
C LYS A 531 2.35 1.57 47.75
N GLY A 532 1.11 1.27 48.18
CA GLY A 532 0.03 0.86 47.27
C GLY A 532 0.44 -0.36 46.43
N GLU A 533 0.20 -0.25 45.11
CA GLU A 533 0.56 -1.27 44.11
C GLU A 533 2.04 -1.28 43.72
N MET A 534 2.85 -0.33 44.19
CA MET A 534 4.29 -0.33 43.88
C MET A 534 5.03 -1.41 44.69
N GLU A 535 6.16 -1.85 44.14
CA GLU A 535 7.06 -2.77 44.81
C GLU A 535 7.76 -2.10 46.00
N GLN A 536 8.12 -2.93 46.99
CA GLN A 536 8.93 -2.47 48.11
C GLN A 536 10.36 -2.25 47.62
N VAL A 537 10.92 -1.08 47.92
CA VAL A 537 12.19 -0.64 47.34
C VAL A 537 13.37 -1.22 48.11
N ASP A 538 13.25 -1.25 49.43
CA ASP A 538 14.27 -1.73 50.36
C ASP A 538 13.66 -2.43 51.57
N ASP A 539 14.52 -3.09 52.35
CA ASP A 539 14.17 -3.63 53.66
C ASP A 539 13.76 -2.49 54.63
N VAL A 540 12.88 -2.78 55.58
CA VAL A 540 12.39 -1.76 56.51
C VAL A 540 12.42 -2.23 57.95
N CYS A 541 13.11 -1.48 58.81
CA CYS A 541 13.12 -1.69 60.25
C CYS A 541 12.93 -0.37 61.00
N VAL A 542 11.86 -0.27 61.78
CA VAL A 542 11.58 0.87 62.66
C VAL A 542 11.30 0.35 64.06
N ILE A 543 12.06 0.83 65.04
CA ILE A 543 11.87 0.49 66.45
C ILE A 543 11.45 1.75 67.21
N GLY A 544 10.40 1.64 68.01
CA GLY A 544 9.95 2.69 68.93
C GLY A 544 9.91 2.17 70.36
N VAL A 545 10.43 2.95 71.31
CA VAL A 545 10.45 2.61 72.75
C VAL A 545 9.98 3.82 73.55
N ARG A 546 9.09 3.61 74.52
CA ARG A 546 8.66 4.63 75.49
C ARG A 546 9.19 4.29 76.87
N ILE A 547 9.72 5.30 77.57
CA ILE A 547 10.32 5.19 78.91
C ILE A 547 9.29 5.32 80.02
#